data_AF-A0A8T2GVD8-F1
#
_entry.id   AF-A0A8T2GVD8-F1
#
_cell.length_a   1.000
_cell.length_b   1.000
_cell.length_c   1.000
_cell.angle_alpha   90.00
_cell.angle_beta   90.00
_cell.angle_gamma   90.00
#
_symmetry.space_group_name_H-M   'P 1'
#
loop_
_entity.id
_entity.type
_entity.pdbx_description
1 polymer ?
#
loop_
_entity_poly.entity_id
_entity_poly.type
_entity_poly.pdbx_seq_one_letter_code
_entity_poly.pdbx_strand_id
1 'polypeptide(L)' 'MASNKVSFFLVLCLCVLSTAEFGEAQILTGIKCPDPNGHDKEDKCDIYCHNQNYMGGSCQGYKNHYMCECYVG' A
#
# COMPACT_ATOMS: atom_id res chain seq x y z
N MET A 1 7.44 -15.75 -42.48
CA MET A 1 6.87 -16.08 -41.17
C MET A 1 7.51 -15.19 -40.10
N ALA A 2 7.27 -13.89 -40.19
CA ALA A 2 7.89 -12.86 -39.33
C ALA A 2 6.76 -11.97 -38.80
N SER A 3 5.95 -12.51 -37.88
CA SER A 3 4.78 -11.77 -37.39
C SER A 3 4.41 -12.08 -35.93
N ASN A 4 4.96 -13.14 -35.33
CA ASN A 4 4.58 -13.54 -33.96
C ASN A 4 5.49 -13.03 -32.83
N LYS A 5 6.71 -12.55 -33.13
CA LYS A 5 7.65 -12.13 -32.06
C LYS A 5 7.32 -10.75 -31.49
N VAL A 6 6.87 -9.81 -32.32
CA VAL A 6 6.56 -8.43 -31.88
C VAL A 6 5.27 -8.38 -31.04
N SER A 7 4.26 -9.17 -31.43
CA SER A 7 2.99 -9.25 -30.68
C SER A 7 3.18 -9.82 -29.27
N PHE A 8 4.10 -10.76 -29.08
CA PHE A 8 4.35 -11.35 -27.76
C PHE A 8 5.01 -10.37 -26.79
N PHE A 9 5.93 -9.55 -27.29
CA PHE A 9 6.59 -8.51 -26.50
C PHE A 9 5.63 -7.41 -26.06
N LEU A 10 4.68 -7.02 -26.91
CA LEU A 10 3.68 -6.00 -26.58
C LEU A 10 2.70 -6.48 -25.48
N VAL A 11 2.26 -7.74 -25.55
CA VAL A 11 1.39 -8.33 -24.51
C VAL A 11 2.13 -8.43 -23.18
N LEU A 12 3.39 -8.85 -23.18
CA LEU A 12 4.21 -8.91 -21.96
C LEU A 12 4.40 -7.51 -21.34
N CYS A 13 4.70 -6.49 -22.14
CA CYS A 13 4.82 -5.11 -21.63
C CYS A 13 3.52 -4.60 -20.98
N LEU A 14 2.37 -4.86 -21.61
CA LEU A 14 1.07 -4.44 -21.08
C LEU A 14 0.73 -5.15 -19.75
N CYS A 15 1.07 -6.42 -19.61
CA CYS A 15 0.90 -7.16 -18.35
C CYS A 15 1.78 -6.62 -17.22
N VAL A 16 3.03 -6.24 -17.51
CA VAL A 16 3.94 -5.68 -16.49
C VAL A 16 3.49 -4.28 -16.06
N LEU A 17 3.02 -3.45 -16.99
CA LEU A 17 2.46 -2.13 -16.69
C LEU A 17 1.20 -2.22 -15.80
N SER A 18 0.30 -3.16 -16.08
CA SER A 18 -0.92 -3.34 -15.27
C SER A 18 -0.67 -3.88 -13.86
N THR A 19 0.50 -4.48 -13.58
CA THR A 19 0.91 -4.85 -12.22
C THR A 19 1.59 -3.72 -11.43
N ALA A 20 1.96 -2.61 -12.07
CA ALA A 20 2.68 -1.51 -11.43
C ALA A 20 1.75 -0.51 -10.70
N GLU A 21 0.43 -0.66 -10.83
CA GLU A 21 -0.56 0.33 -10.36
C GLU A 21 -1.25 -0.03 -9.05
N PHE A 22 -0.75 -1.02 -8.30
CA PHE A 22 -1.37 -1.41 -7.03
C PHE A 22 -0.35 -1.56 -5.90
N GLY A 23 0.50 -0.55 -5.74
CA GLY A 23 1.11 -0.26 -4.45
C GLY A 23 0.47 1.02 -3.95
N GLU A 24 -0.53 0.93 -3.07
CA GLU A 24 -1.03 2.09 -2.32
C GLU A 24 0.20 2.83 -1.78
N ALA A 25 0.37 4.10 -2.17
CA ALA A 25 1.49 4.87 -1.67
C ALA A 25 1.25 5.08 -0.17
N GLN A 26 2.18 4.63 0.66
CA GLN A 26 2.03 4.66 2.11
C GLN A 26 2.82 5.84 2.69
N ILE A 27 2.18 6.62 3.56
CA ILE A 27 2.82 7.72 4.28
C ILE A 27 2.99 7.32 5.74
N LEU A 28 4.25 7.24 6.17
CA LEU A 28 4.60 7.03 7.57
C LEU A 28 4.23 8.26 8.40
N THR A 29 3.33 8.09 9.36
CA THR A 29 2.79 9.19 10.18
C THR A 29 3.68 9.55 11.38
N GLY A 30 4.58 8.64 11.77
CA GLY A 30 5.34 8.74 13.03
C GLY A 30 4.53 8.39 14.29
N ILE A 31 3.26 8.01 14.14
CA ILE A 31 2.41 7.60 15.26
C ILE A 31 2.66 6.12 15.55
N LYS A 32 3.07 5.83 16.79
CA LYS A 32 3.28 4.45 17.22
C LYS A 32 1.93 3.77 17.46
N CYS A 33 1.78 2.57 16.92
CA CYS A 33 0.63 1.73 17.21
C CYS A 33 0.72 1.19 18.64
N PRO A 34 -0.37 1.30 19.44
CA PRO A 34 -0.36 0.87 20.83
C PRO A 34 -0.31 -0.65 20.96
N ASP A 35 -0.75 -1.40 19.94
CA ASP A 35 -0.73 -2.85 19.95
C ASP A 35 0.65 -3.41 19.56
N PRO A 36 1.27 -4.26 20.40
CA PRO A 36 2.60 -4.81 20.15
C PRO A 36 2.63 -5.84 19.01
N ASN A 37 1.47 -6.31 18.54
CA ASN A 37 1.33 -7.24 17.42
C ASN A 37 0.82 -6.54 16.14
N GLY A 38 0.65 -5.22 16.17
CA GLY A 38 0.33 -4.44 14.97
C GLY A 38 -1.14 -4.43 14.59
N HIS A 39 -2.04 -4.77 15.51
CA HIS A 39 -3.46 -4.56 15.27
C HIS A 39 -3.81 -3.08 15.42
N ASP A 40 -4.53 -2.51 14.45
CA ASP A 40 -5.13 -1.20 14.61
C ASP A 40 -6.34 -1.30 15.56
N LYS A 41 -6.09 -1.17 16.85
CA LYS A 41 -7.12 -1.27 17.88
C LYS A 41 -8.02 -0.05 17.85
N GLU A 42 -9.33 -0.29 17.78
CA GLU A 42 -10.36 0.76 17.73
C GLU A 42 -10.23 1.65 16.47
N ASP A 43 -9.63 1.11 15.40
CA ASP A 43 -9.46 1.79 14.11
C ASP A 43 -8.77 3.16 14.25
N LYS A 44 -7.86 3.30 15.21
CA LYS A 44 -7.22 4.58 15.55
C LYS A 44 -6.36 5.12 14.42
N CYS A 45 -5.58 4.26 13.78
CA CYS A 45 -4.76 4.65 12.65
C CYS A 45 -5.65 5.00 11.44
N ASP A 46 -6.65 4.18 11.17
CA ASP A 46 -7.60 4.42 10.08
C ASP A 46 -8.33 5.76 10.23
N ILE A 47 -8.94 6.01 11.41
CA ILE A 47 -9.62 7.28 11.72
C ILE A 47 -8.66 8.46 11.63
N TYR A 48 -7.42 8.32 12.14
CA TYR A 48 -6.41 9.36 12.03
C TYR A 48 -6.13 9.71 10.56
N CYS A 49 -5.90 8.71 9.72
CA CYS A 49 -5.60 8.90 8.30
C CYS A 49 -6.78 9.51 7.55
N HIS A 50 -8.01 9.05 7.81
CA HIS A 50 -9.21 9.64 7.24
C HIS A 50 -9.40 11.11 7.63
N ASN A 51 -9.13 11.49 8.88
CA ASN A 51 -9.19 12.89 9.32
C ASN A 51 -8.17 13.80 8.61
N GLN A 52 -7.09 13.22 8.08
CA GLN A 52 -6.09 13.92 7.27
C GLN A 52 -6.40 13.88 5.76
N ASN A 53 -7.58 13.39 5.37
CA ASN A 53 -8.03 13.20 3.98
C ASN A 53 -7.25 12.12 3.19
N TYR A 54 -6.70 11.12 3.88
CA TYR A 54 -6.19 9.90 3.24
C TYR A 54 -7.32 8.87 3.04
N MET A 55 -7.05 7.85 2.22
CA MET A 55 -8.03 6.79 1.93
C MET A 55 -8.27 5.82 3.09
N GLY A 56 -7.38 5.82 4.07
CA GLY A 56 -7.43 4.95 5.24
C GLY A 56 -6.02 4.79 5.80
N GLY A 57 -5.86 3.92 6.79
CA GLY A 57 -4.55 3.62 7.34
C GLY A 57 -4.51 2.32 8.12
N SER A 58 -3.30 1.83 8.38
CA SER A 58 -3.12 0.68 9.26
C SER A 58 -1.76 0.67 9.96
N CYS A 59 -1.63 -0.23 10.93
CA CYS A 59 -0.38 -0.45 11.65
C CYS A 59 0.56 -1.37 10.86
N GLN A 60 1.65 -0.81 10.36
CA GLN A 60 2.69 -1.51 9.59
C GLN A 60 4.00 -1.57 10.36
N GLY A 61 4.80 -2.61 10.12
CA GLY A 61 6.10 -2.81 10.77
C GLY A 61 6.28 -4.22 11.36
N TYR A 62 7.04 -4.30 12.45
CA TYR A 62 7.40 -5.56 13.13
C TYR A 62 7.11 -5.51 14.62
N LYS A 63 7.15 -6.66 15.29
CA LYS A 63 6.78 -6.83 16.71
C LYS A 63 7.35 -5.73 17.60
N ASN A 64 6.49 -5.05 18.37
CA ASN A 64 6.80 -3.89 19.23
C ASN A 64 7.23 -2.58 18.53
N HIS A 65 7.32 -2.58 17.21
CA HIS A 65 7.78 -1.48 16.35
C HIS A 65 6.79 -1.21 15.20
N TYR A 66 5.50 -1.29 15.51
CA TYR A 66 4.45 -0.93 14.57
C TYR A 66 4.19 0.57 14.56
N MET A 67 4.09 1.14 13.38
CA MET A 67 3.77 2.53 13.12
C MET A 67 2.53 2.62 12.25
N CYS A 68 1.75 3.67 12.46
CA CYS A 68 0.61 3.97 11.62
C CYS A 68 1.09 4.50 10.25
N GLU A 69 0.61 3.87 9.17
CA GLU A 69 0.85 4.27 7.79
C GLU A 69 -0.49 4.58 7.11
N CYS A 70 -0.57 5.74 6.44
CA CYS A 70 -1.75 6.17 5.71
C CYS A 70 -1.64 5.84 4.22
N TYR A 71 -2.75 5.42 3.60
CA TYR A 71 -2.81 5.08 2.19
C TYR A 71 -3.22 6.28 1.33
N VAL A 72 -2.48 6.49 0.25
CA VAL A 72 -2.75 7.48 -0.79
C VAL A 72 -3.30 6.76 -2.02
N GLY A 73 -4.39 7.29 -2.58
CA GLY A 73 -5.07 6.79 -3.79
C GLY A 73 -4.51 7.29 -5.10
#